data_AF-K1TF82-F1
#
_entry.id   AF-K1TF82-F1
#
_cell.length_a   1.000
_cell.length_b   1.000
_cell.length_c   1.000
_cell.angle_alpha   90.00
_cell.angle_beta   90.00
_cell.angle_gamma   90.00
#
_symmetry.space_group_name_H-M   'P 1'
#
loop_
_entity.id
_entity.type
_entity.pdbx_description
1 polymer ?
#
loop_
_entity_poly.entity_id
_entity_poly.type
_entity_poly.pdbx_seq_one_letter_code
_entity_poly.pdbx_strand_id
1 'polypeptide(L)' 'MGLDVYEDEDDQVFQDFSDDVLENEVVPVLLSFPNVVITSHQAFFTRTALQSIAAITLENARAFARGEELKNEVKA' A
#
# COMPACT_ATOMS: atom_id res chain seq x y z
N MET A 1 -13.88 10.77 -9.85
CA MET A 1 -13.57 10.07 -8.58
C MET A 1 -12.10 9.69 -8.62
N GLY A 2 -11.39 9.85 -7.50
CA GLY A 2 -9.99 9.42 -7.37
C GLY A 2 -9.90 8.39 -6.25
N LEU A 3 -9.31 7.23 -6.53
CA LEU A 3 -9.08 6.18 -5.55
C LEU A 3 -7.57 5.87 -5.50
N ASP A 4 -7.03 5.79 -4.29
CA ASP A 4 -5.70 5.18 -4.08
C ASP A 4 -5.80 3.78 -3.48
N VAL A 5 -6.96 3.45 -2.90
CA VAL A 5 -7.25 2.15 -2.30
C VAL A 5 -8.63 1.67 -2.72
N TYR A 6 -8.83 0.36 -2.74
CA TYR A 6 -10.12 -0.29 -2.94
C TYR A 6 -10.22 -1.57 -2.10
N GLU A 7 -11.45 -2.09 -1.95
CA GLU A 7 -11.70 -3.33 -1.22
C GLU A 7 -11.12 -4.53 -1.99
N ASP A 8 -10.55 -5.50 -1.28
CA ASP A 8 -9.90 -6.71 -1.84
C ASP A 8 -8.67 -6.43 -2.73
N GLU A 9 -7.94 -5.35 -2.48
CA GLU A 9 -6.78 -4.96 -3.29
C GLU A 9 -5.50 -5.79 -3.03
N ASP A 10 -5.45 -6.57 -1.94
CA ASP A 10 -4.23 -7.18 -1.39
C ASP A 10 -3.41 -8.01 -2.40
N ASP A 11 -4.08 -8.78 -3.26
CA ASP A 11 -3.43 -9.62 -4.28
C ASP A 11 -3.25 -8.91 -5.64
N GLN A 12 -3.77 -7.69 -5.78
CA GLN A 12 -3.77 -6.93 -7.03
C GLN A 12 -2.83 -5.72 -7.02
N VAL A 13 -2.53 -5.16 -5.84
CA VAL A 13 -1.61 -4.02 -5.73
C VAL A 13 -0.16 -4.43 -5.96
N PHE A 14 0.60 -3.51 -6.55
CA PHE A 14 2.05 -3.67 -6.82
C PHE A 14 2.43 -4.81 -7.79
N GLN A 15 1.47 -5.34 -8.54
CA GLN A 15 1.66 -6.36 -9.58
C GLN A 15 1.29 -5.80 -10.96
N ASP A 16 1.75 -6.47 -12.02
CA ASP A 16 1.43 -6.12 -13.41
C ASP A 16 0.47 -7.17 -13.99
N PHE A 17 -0.77 -6.74 -14.25
CA PHE A 17 -1.84 -7.53 -14.86
C PHE A 17 -2.24 -6.98 -16.23
N SER A 18 -1.37 -6.20 -16.89
CA SER A 18 -1.71 -5.53 -18.15
C SER A 18 -2.00 -6.50 -19.31
N ASP A 19 -1.48 -7.72 -19.26
CA ASP A 19 -1.70 -8.80 -20.24
C ASP A 19 -2.78 -9.81 -19.79
N ASP A 20 -3.34 -9.65 -18.59
CA ASP A 20 -4.30 -10.57 -18.00
C ASP A 20 -5.75 -10.12 -18.23
N VAL A 21 -6.66 -11.09 -18.27
CA VAL A 21 -8.10 -10.81 -18.22
C VAL A 21 -8.48 -10.66 -16.75
N LEU A 22 -8.79 -9.44 -16.34
CA LEU A 22 -9.33 -9.14 -15.02
C LEU A 22 -10.77 -9.67 -14.92
N GLU A 23 -10.95 -10.86 -14.33
CA GLU A 23 -12.26 -11.51 -14.20
C GLU A 23 -13.00 -11.05 -12.95
N ASN A 24 -14.27 -10.60 -13.09
CA ASN A 24 -15.19 -10.29 -11.98
C ASN A 24 -14.71 -9.25 -10.95
N GLU A 25 -13.89 -8.29 -11.38
CA GLU A 25 -13.38 -7.27 -10.47
C GLU A 25 -14.10 -5.93 -10.64
N VAL A 26 -14.30 -5.23 -9.51
CA VAL A 26 -14.83 -3.87 -9.49
C VAL A 26 -13.88 -2.90 -10.21
N VAL A 27 -12.58 -3.20 -10.21
CA VAL A 27 -11.52 -2.37 -10.81
C VAL A 27 -11.70 -2.16 -12.33
N PRO A 28 -11.87 -3.19 -13.17
CA PRO A 28 -12.20 -3.02 -14.60
C PRO A 28 -13.40 -2.11 -14.87
N VAL A 29 -14.47 -2.24 -14.08
CA VAL A 29 -15.67 -1.40 -14.21
C VAL A 29 -15.33 0.04 -13.87
N LEU A 30 -14.62 0.28 -12.77
CA LEU A 30 -14.19 1.62 -12.35
C LEU A 30 -13.25 2.27 -13.38
N LEU A 31 -12.29 1.51 -13.94
CA LEU A 31 -11.36 1.99 -14.97
C LEU A 31 -12.06 2.32 -16.30
N SER A 32 -13.26 1.79 -16.56
CA SER A 32 -14.02 2.09 -17.77
C SER A 32 -14.63 3.50 -17.79
N PHE A 33 -14.76 4.15 -16.63
CA PHE A 33 -15.36 5.48 -16.53
C PHE A 33 -14.34 6.58 -16.85
N PRO A 34 -14.64 7.52 -17.77
CA PRO A 34 -13.70 8.57 -18.19
C PRO A 34 -13.40 9.61 -17.09
N ASN A 35 -14.16 9.58 -16.00
CA ASN A 35 -14.03 10.48 -14.85
C ASN A 35 -13.51 9.76 -13.59
N VAL A 36 -12.91 8.58 -13.73
CA VAL A 36 -12.30 7.81 -12.65
C VAL A 36 -10.80 7.71 -12.88
N VAL A 37 -10.03 7.95 -11.81
CA VAL A 37 -8.59 7.70 -11.76
C VAL A 37 -8.33 6.82 -10.55
N ILE A 38 -7.54 5.76 -10.75
CA ILE A 38 -7.12 4.84 -9.68
C ILE A 38 -5.59 4.81 -9.66
N THR A 39 -5.01 4.88 -8.47
CA THR A 39 -3.60 4.58 -8.20
C THR A 39 -3.50 3.34 -7.33
N SER A 40 -2.48 2.52 -7.53
CA SER A 40 -2.31 1.23 -6.85
C SER A 40 -1.66 1.41 -5.47
N HIS A 41 -2.37 1.99 -4.51
CA HIS A 41 -1.91 2.21 -3.14
C HIS A 41 -0.58 2.97 -3.10
N GLN A 42 -0.49 4.07 -3.85
CA GLN A 42 0.73 4.85 -4.08
C GLN A 42 0.78 6.14 -3.26
N ALA A 43 -0.22 6.45 -2.41
CA ALA A 43 -0.20 7.68 -1.62
C ALA A 43 1.05 7.80 -0.72
N PHE A 44 1.60 6.67 -0.25
CA PHE A 44 2.84 6.68 0.54
C PHE A 44 4.13 6.72 -0.31
N PHE A 45 4.03 6.64 -1.64
CA PHE A 45 5.18 6.49 -2.54
C PHE A 45 5.90 7.82 -2.83
N THR A 46 6.32 8.50 -1.77
CA THR A 46 7.17 9.69 -1.84
C THR A 46 8.54 9.41 -1.24
N ARG A 47 9.57 10.13 -1.70
CA ARG A 47 10.94 9.98 -1.17
C ARG A 47 10.98 10.15 0.35
N THR A 48 10.30 11.16 0.88
CA THR A 48 10.27 11.47 2.31
C THR A 48 9.57 10.39 3.11
N ALA A 49 8.44 9.89 2.62
CA ALA A 49 7.67 8.84 3.30
C ALA A 49 8.47 7.53 3.33
N LEU A 50 9.02 7.08 2.20
CA LEU A 50 9.83 5.85 2.16
C LEU A 50 11.09 5.93 3.02
N GLN A 51 11.76 7.09 3.07
CA GLN A 51 12.89 7.32 3.97
C GLN A 51 12.49 7.19 5.44
N SER A 52 11.35 7.78 5.81
CA SER A 52 10.82 7.71 7.17
C SER A 52 10.41 6.30 7.55
N ILE A 53 9.69 5.60 6.66
CA ILE A 53 9.27 4.20 6.86
C ILE A 53 10.49 3.32 7.09
N ALA A 54 11.52 3.42 6.24
CA ALA A 54 12.75 2.64 6.38
C ALA A 54 13.47 2.93 7.70
N ALA A 55 13.64 4.21 8.04
CA ALA A 55 14.35 4.62 9.26
C ALA A 55 13.65 4.14 10.53
N ILE A 56 12.33 4.37 10.64
CA ILE A 56 11.52 4.00 11.80
C ILE A 56 11.42 2.48 11.94
N THR A 57 11.25 1.76 10.83
CA THR A 57 11.23 0.28 10.84
C THR A 57 12.54 -0.29 11.38
N LEU A 58 13.69 0.27 10.97
CA LEU A 58 14.99 -0.16 11.48
C LEU A 58 15.21 0.21 12.96
N GLU A 59 14.71 1.36 13.41
CA GLU A 59 14.73 1.74 14.83
C GLU A 59 13.90 0.75 15.66
N ASN A 60 12.69 0.41 15.22
CA ASN A 60 11.82 -0.56 15.89
C ASN A 60 12.49 -1.94 16.00
N ALA A 61 13.07 -2.44 14.90
CA ALA A 61 13.76 -3.73 14.90
C ALA A 61 14.97 -3.73 15.86
N ARG A 62 15.70 -2.61 15.92
CA ARG A 62 16.84 -2.43 16.83
C ARG A 62 16.41 -2.37 18.31
N ALA A 63 15.33 -1.65 18.61
CA ALA A 63 14.77 -1.58 19.97
C ALA A 63 14.33 -2.97 20.43
N PHE A 64 13.64 -3.71 19.56
CA PHE A 64 13.25 -5.11 19.81
C PHE A 64 14.46 -6.01 20.06
N ALA A 65 15.49 -5.96 19.21
CA ALA A 65 16.68 -6.78 19.37
C ALA A 65 17.47 -6.48 20.66
N ARG A 66 17.35 -5.27 21.22
CA ARG A 66 18.01 -4.86 22.47
C ARG A 66 17.12 -5.01 23.71
N GLY A 67 15.87 -5.42 23.56
CA GLY A 67 14.91 -5.46 24.66
C GLY A 67 14.57 -4.08 25.22
N GLU A 68 14.66 -3.04 24.39
CA GLU A 68 14.27 -1.67 24.73
C GLU A 68 12.76 -1.47 24.61
N GLU A 69 12.27 -0.33 25.08
CA GLU A 69 10.87 0.07 24.92
C GLU A 69 10.45 0.10 23.44
N LEU A 70 9.36 -0.59 23.12
CA LEU A 70 8.79 -0.66 21.78
C LEU A 70 7.78 0.48 21.58
N LYS A 71 8.26 1.65 21.16
CA LYS A 71 7.43 2.86 20.95
C LYS A 71 6.25 2.66 20.00
N ASN A 72 6.40 1.77 19.02
CA ASN A 72 5.42 1.51 17.96
C ASN A 72 4.80 0.10 18.05
N GLU A 73 4.75 -0.49 19.25
CA GLU A 73 4.09 -1.78 19.46
C GLU A 73 2.59 -1.68 19.20
N VAL A 74 2.06 -2.58 18.35
CA VAL A 74 0.62 -2.75 18.15
C VAL A 74 0.14 -3.86 19.08
N LYS A 75 -0.85 -3.55 19.90
CA LYS A 75 -1.48 -4.50 20.84
C LYS A 75 -2.81 -4.96 20.27
N ALA A 76 -3.20 -6.19 20.61
CA ALA A 76 -4.49 -6.77 20.26
C ALA A 76 -5.65 -6.08 20.99
#